data_AF-A0A1M6AEK7-F1
#
_entry.id   AF-A0A1M6AEK7-F1
#
_cell.length_a   1.000
_cell.length_b   1.000
_cell.length_c   1.000
_cell.angle_alpha   90.00
_cell.angle_beta   90.00
_cell.angle_gamma   90.00
#
_symmetry.space_group_name_H-M   'P 1'
#
loop_
_entity.id
_entity.type
_entity.pdbx_description
1 polymer ?
#
loop_
_entity_poly.entity_id
_entity_poly.type
_entity_poly.pdbx_seq_one_letter_code
_entity_poly.pdbx_strand_id
1 'polypeptide(L)'
;MNQAKTWECLFQLVTSGAFAFTKDIALKLHHIAGEEEALEWGKFRSGYVSITGSDDQPPGPDELETRWQAVQDLVEKEPDIYDRAITAFLQMARNQFFWDVNKRMGRFMMNGILLDHGYPIINVPAKRQQEFNALMLDFYSDNNMQPMNEFLRSCMNELLIKNFQLDLHR
;
A
#
# COMPACT_ATOMS: atom_id res chain seq x y z
N MET A 1 2.73 15.19 10.80
CA MET A 1 1.32 15.58 11.03
C MET A 1 0.39 14.83 10.08
N ASN A 2 0.62 14.87 8.77
CA ASN A 2 -0.26 14.26 7.75
C ASN A 2 -0.41 12.75 7.85
N GLN A 3 0.66 12.02 8.20
CA GLN A 3 0.58 10.57 8.39
C GLN A 3 -0.35 10.16 9.54
N ALA A 4 -0.35 10.89 10.67
CA ALA A 4 -1.25 10.62 11.79
C ALA A 4 -2.71 10.86 11.39
N LYS A 5 -3.00 12.00 10.74
CA LYS A 5 -4.33 12.31 10.19
C LYS A 5 -4.81 11.27 9.16
N THR A 6 -3.89 10.77 8.33
CA THR A 6 -4.21 9.74 7.33
C THR A 6 -4.56 8.42 8.01
N TRP A 7 -3.83 8.03 9.05
CA TRP A 7 -4.18 6.89 9.89
C TRP A 7 -5.54 7.07 10.57
N GLU A 8 -5.82 8.23 11.15
CA GLU A 8 -7.13 8.53 11.76
C GLU A 8 -8.27 8.38 10.76
N CYS A 9 -8.12 8.92 9.54
CA CYS A 9 -9.10 8.75 8.47
C CYS A 9 -9.26 7.28 8.06
N LEU A 10 -8.15 6.53 7.94
CA LEU A 10 -8.20 5.12 7.60
C LEU A 10 -8.93 4.30 8.67
N PHE A 11 -8.64 4.53 9.95
CA PHE A 11 -9.34 3.86 11.06
C PHE A 11 -10.84 4.21 11.07
N GLN A 12 -11.21 5.46 10.79
CA GLN A 12 -12.63 5.83 10.67
C GLN A 12 -13.32 5.10 9.52
N LEU A 13 -12.66 4.97 8.36
CA LEU A 13 -13.20 4.24 7.22
C LEU A 13 -13.41 2.76 7.55
N VAL A 14 -12.44 2.11 8.20
CA VAL A 14 -12.55 0.70 8.59
C VAL A 14 -13.64 0.51 9.66
N THR A 15 -13.62 1.30 10.73
CA THR A 15 -14.58 1.14 11.85
C THR A 15 -16.02 1.46 11.47
N SER A 16 -16.25 2.26 10.42
CA SER A 16 -17.58 2.52 9.85
C SER A 16 -18.00 1.53 8.76
N GLY A 17 -17.15 0.55 8.40
CA GLY A 17 -17.41 -0.40 7.31
C GLY A 17 -17.41 0.24 5.92
N ALA A 18 -16.77 1.42 5.78
CA ALA A 18 -16.73 2.21 4.56
C ALA A 18 -15.38 2.08 3.81
N PHE A 19 -14.44 1.31 4.33
CA PHE A 19 -13.19 1.03 3.63
C PHE A 19 -13.43 0.06 2.47
N ALA A 20 -12.80 0.34 1.33
CA ALA A 20 -12.66 -0.59 0.23
C ALA A 20 -11.39 -0.22 -0.55
N PHE A 21 -10.73 -1.21 -1.16
CA PHE A 21 -9.59 -0.97 -2.05
C PHE A 21 -10.07 -0.38 -3.38
N THR A 22 -10.35 0.93 -3.37
CA THR A 22 -10.90 1.68 -4.51
C THR A 22 -10.09 2.94 -4.75
N LYS A 23 -10.17 3.46 -5.98
CA LYS A 23 -9.52 4.71 -6.37
C LYS A 23 -9.94 5.86 -5.46
N ASP A 24 -11.24 6.01 -5.21
CA ASP A 24 -11.77 7.13 -4.42
C ASP A 24 -11.22 7.16 -3.00
N ILE A 25 -11.10 6.00 -2.36
CA ILE A 25 -10.46 5.89 -1.04
C ILE A 25 -8.97 6.20 -1.12
N ALA A 26 -8.25 5.72 -2.13
CA ALA A 26 -6.85 6.04 -2.33
C ALA A 26 -6.63 7.55 -2.56
N LEU A 27 -7.48 8.21 -3.36
CA LEU A 27 -7.44 9.66 -3.57
C LEU A 27 -7.76 10.42 -2.29
N LYS A 28 -8.80 10.01 -1.54
CA LYS A 28 -9.19 10.63 -0.26
C LYS A 28 -8.05 10.57 0.76
N LEU A 29 -7.41 9.42 0.90
CA LEU A 29 -6.26 9.26 1.81
C LEU A 29 -5.04 10.03 1.30
N HIS A 30 -4.77 10.03 -0.01
CA HIS A 30 -3.66 10.79 -0.59
C HIS A 30 -3.85 12.31 -0.46
N HIS A 31 -5.10 12.80 -0.50
CA HIS A 31 -5.40 14.21 -0.26
C HIS A 31 -4.89 14.69 1.11
N ILE A 32 -4.91 13.80 2.12
CA ILE A 32 -4.39 14.07 3.45
C ILE A 32 -2.88 13.79 3.51
N ALA A 33 -2.46 12.62 3.02
CA ALA A 33 -1.08 12.16 3.16
C ALA A 33 -0.07 13.01 2.38
N GLY A 34 -0.47 13.51 1.21
CA GLY A 34 0.36 14.31 0.31
C GLY A 34 0.16 15.83 0.44
N GLU A 35 -0.72 16.30 1.33
CA GLU A 35 -0.96 17.72 1.58
C GLU A 35 0.37 18.45 1.85
N GLU A 36 0.71 19.46 1.05
CA GLU A 36 1.96 20.24 1.14
C GLU A 36 3.28 19.45 0.97
N GLU A 37 3.22 18.16 0.63
CA GLU A 37 4.38 17.30 0.40
C GLU A 37 4.48 16.87 -1.08
N ALA A 38 3.36 16.53 -1.70
CA ALA A 38 3.29 16.19 -3.12
C ALA A 38 3.08 17.44 -3.97
N LEU A 39 3.56 17.41 -5.24
CA LEU A 39 3.32 18.50 -6.19
C LEU A 39 1.82 18.76 -6.39
N GLU A 40 1.04 17.68 -6.45
CA GLU A 40 -0.42 17.72 -6.39
C GLU A 40 -0.91 16.54 -5.55
N TRP A 41 -1.90 16.77 -4.70
CA TRP A 41 -2.47 15.76 -3.81
C TRP A 41 -3.95 15.51 -4.08
N GLY A 42 -4.43 14.33 -3.67
CA GLY A 42 -5.83 13.92 -3.88
C GLY A 42 -6.21 13.58 -5.33
N LYS A 43 -5.24 13.45 -6.24
CA LYS A 43 -5.45 13.04 -7.64
C LYS A 43 -4.23 12.31 -8.18
N PHE A 44 -4.41 11.59 -9.28
CA PHE A 44 -3.29 11.00 -10.02
C PHE A 44 -2.40 12.07 -10.65
N ARG A 45 -1.11 11.75 -10.80
CA ARG A 45 -0.13 12.67 -11.41
C ARG A 45 -0.41 12.88 -12.90
N SER A 46 -0.05 14.06 -13.39
CA SER A 46 -0.22 14.45 -14.79
C SER A 46 1.10 14.47 -15.58
N GLY A 47 2.18 13.96 -15.01
CA GLY A 47 3.50 13.91 -15.67
C GLY A 47 4.29 12.68 -15.26
N TYR A 48 5.50 12.55 -15.80
CA TYR A 48 6.39 11.41 -15.53
C TYR A 48 7.14 11.58 -14.21
N VAL A 49 7.42 10.45 -13.57
CA VAL A 49 8.22 10.35 -12.34
C VAL A 49 9.20 9.19 -12.47
N SER A 50 10.25 9.19 -11.67
CA SER A 50 11.20 8.08 -11.56
C SER A 50 11.19 7.51 -10.14
N ILE A 51 11.64 6.26 -10.01
CA ILE A 51 11.86 5.63 -8.72
C ILE A 51 13.35 5.72 -8.42
N THR A 52 13.72 6.42 -7.35
CA THR A 52 15.14 6.54 -6.97
C THR A 52 15.77 5.17 -6.73
N GLY A 53 16.85 4.88 -7.47
CA GLY A 53 17.61 3.64 -7.35
C GLY A 53 17.12 2.49 -8.23
N SER A 54 16.10 2.70 -9.07
CA SER A 54 15.63 1.74 -10.06
C SER A 54 15.67 2.38 -11.45
N ASP A 55 16.05 1.59 -12.46
CA ASP A 55 16.04 1.99 -13.86
C ASP A 55 14.65 1.80 -14.52
N ASP A 56 13.71 1.21 -13.78
CA ASP A 56 12.34 0.96 -14.25
C ASP A 56 11.55 2.25 -14.28
N GLN A 57 10.96 2.51 -15.45
CA GLN A 57 10.09 3.66 -15.63
C GLN A 57 8.66 3.30 -15.24
N PRO A 58 8.05 4.03 -14.28
CA PRO A 58 6.62 3.94 -14.02
C PRO A 58 5.80 4.27 -15.28
N PRO A 59 4.54 3.81 -15.36
CA PRO A 59 3.65 4.11 -16.48
C PRO A 59 3.49 5.62 -16.74
N GLY A 60 3.17 5.99 -17.98
CA GLY A 60 2.83 7.37 -18.31
C GLY A 60 1.54 7.84 -17.61
N PRO A 61 1.34 9.16 -17.45
CA PRO A 61 0.13 9.69 -16.81
C PRO A 61 -1.17 9.24 -17.49
N ASP A 62 -1.16 9.12 -18.82
CA ASP A 62 -2.33 8.68 -19.62
C ASP A 62 -2.68 7.19 -19.44
N GLU A 63 -1.78 6.39 -18.83
CA GLU A 63 -2.01 4.98 -18.55
C GLU A 63 -2.57 4.74 -17.14
N LEU A 64 -2.54 5.73 -16.25
CA LEU A 64 -2.75 5.52 -14.80
C LEU A 64 -4.15 4.99 -14.46
N GLU A 65 -5.19 5.38 -15.20
CA GLU A 65 -6.54 4.84 -15.02
C GLU A 65 -6.61 3.35 -15.35
N THR A 66 -6.07 2.95 -16.50
CA THR A 66 -6.01 1.55 -16.92
C THR A 66 -5.15 0.72 -15.97
N ARG A 67 -4.03 1.27 -15.50
CA ARG A 67 -3.16 0.61 -14.52
C ARG A 67 -3.86 0.45 -13.19
N TRP A 68 -4.62 1.45 -12.73
CA TRP A 68 -5.39 1.34 -11.50
C TRP A 68 -6.39 0.19 -11.58
N GLN A 69 -7.16 0.10 -12.68
CA GLN A 69 -8.12 -0.99 -12.87
C GLN A 69 -7.43 -2.36 -12.84
N ALA A 70 -6.31 -2.51 -13.55
CA ALA A 70 -5.55 -3.76 -13.55
C ALA A 70 -5.02 -4.14 -12.15
N VAL A 71 -4.58 -3.15 -11.37
CA VAL A 71 -4.14 -3.35 -9.98
C VAL A 71 -5.33 -3.75 -9.09
N GLN A 72 -6.47 -3.09 -9.24
CA GLN A 72 -7.67 -3.42 -8.47
C GLN A 72 -8.14 -4.86 -8.75
N ASP A 73 -8.19 -5.26 -10.03
CA ASP A 73 -8.53 -6.63 -10.45
C ASP A 73 -7.53 -7.67 -9.90
N LEU A 74 -6.23 -7.34 -9.90
CA LEU A 74 -5.20 -8.23 -9.38
C LEU A 74 -5.33 -8.42 -7.87
N VAL A 75 -5.57 -7.33 -7.12
CA VAL A 75 -5.80 -7.37 -5.68
C VAL A 75 -7.06 -8.17 -5.36
N GLU A 76 -8.17 -7.94 -6.05
CA GLU A 76 -9.44 -8.62 -5.78
C GLU A 76 -9.37 -10.14 -6.02
N LYS A 77 -8.53 -10.58 -6.97
CA LYS A 77 -8.33 -12.01 -7.28
C LYS A 77 -7.53 -12.76 -6.24
N GLU A 78 -6.78 -12.09 -5.37
CA GLU A 78 -5.98 -12.77 -4.36
C GLU A 78 -6.87 -13.34 -3.24
N PRO A 79 -6.87 -14.66 -3.00
CA PRO A 79 -7.75 -15.29 -2.02
C PRO A 79 -7.22 -15.14 -0.58
N ASP A 80 -5.90 -15.17 -0.40
CA ASP A 80 -5.29 -14.95 0.91
C ASP A 80 -5.22 -13.45 1.22
N ILE A 81 -5.68 -13.06 2.41
CA ILE A 81 -5.82 -11.64 2.78
C ILE A 81 -4.47 -10.93 2.91
N TYR A 82 -3.42 -11.62 3.34
CA TYR A 82 -2.09 -11.04 3.39
C TYR A 82 -1.51 -10.88 1.98
N ASP A 83 -1.69 -11.87 1.09
CA ASP A 83 -1.27 -11.76 -0.31
C ASP A 83 -2.01 -10.63 -1.02
N ARG A 84 -3.32 -10.52 -0.80
CA ARG A 84 -4.16 -9.41 -1.27
C ARG A 84 -3.62 -8.05 -0.82
N ALA A 85 -3.36 -7.89 0.48
CA ALA A 85 -2.88 -6.64 1.04
C ALA A 85 -1.46 -6.28 0.56
N ILE A 86 -0.56 -7.26 0.51
CA ILE A 86 0.83 -7.05 0.07
C ILE A 86 0.86 -6.72 -1.43
N THR A 87 0.04 -7.38 -2.25
CA THR A 87 -0.13 -7.07 -3.67
C THR A 87 -0.56 -5.63 -3.88
N ALA A 88 -1.53 -5.14 -3.10
CA ALA A 88 -1.96 -3.74 -3.14
C ALA A 88 -0.79 -2.78 -2.84
N PHE A 89 -0.02 -3.03 -1.79
CA PHE A 89 1.15 -2.21 -1.45
C PHE A 89 2.18 -2.20 -2.58
N LEU A 90 2.60 -3.38 -3.05
CA LEU A 90 3.64 -3.55 -4.05
C LEU A 90 3.26 -2.88 -5.37
N GLN A 91 2.04 -3.13 -5.85
CA GLN A 91 1.59 -2.60 -7.13
C GLN A 91 1.37 -1.09 -7.09
N MET A 92 0.87 -0.53 -5.98
CA MET A 92 0.81 0.93 -5.82
C MET A 92 2.21 1.56 -5.79
N ALA A 93 3.16 0.92 -5.10
CA ALA A 93 4.54 1.39 -5.06
C ALA A 93 5.24 1.29 -6.43
N ARG A 94 4.93 0.29 -7.27
CA ARG A 94 5.51 0.16 -8.61
C ARG A 94 4.91 1.15 -9.61
N ASN A 95 3.59 1.29 -9.63
CA ASN A 95 2.89 2.11 -10.64
C ASN A 95 3.05 3.62 -10.40
N GLN A 96 3.39 4.04 -9.18
CA GLN A 96 3.58 5.44 -8.80
C GLN A 96 2.40 6.34 -9.26
N PHE A 97 1.18 6.07 -8.78
CA PHE A 97 -0.02 6.81 -9.20
C PHE A 97 0.02 8.31 -8.86
N PHE A 98 0.81 8.69 -7.86
CA PHE A 98 0.90 10.05 -7.32
C PHE A 98 2.26 10.69 -7.58
N TRP A 99 2.36 12.01 -7.42
CA TRP A 99 3.62 12.75 -7.55
C TRP A 99 4.65 12.36 -6.48
N ASP A 100 4.20 12.09 -5.25
CA ASP A 100 5.03 11.58 -4.16
C ASP A 100 4.15 10.70 -3.25
N VAL A 101 4.70 10.20 -2.15
CA VAL A 101 4.00 9.45 -1.10
C VAL A 101 3.55 8.04 -1.53
N ASN A 102 3.86 7.59 -2.75
CA ASN A 102 3.41 6.30 -3.29
C ASN A 102 3.68 5.08 -2.40
N LYS A 103 4.90 4.92 -1.88
CA LYS A 103 5.22 3.82 -0.94
C LYS A 103 4.42 3.91 0.35
N ARG A 104 4.19 5.12 0.88
CA ARG A 104 3.39 5.34 2.10
C ARG A 104 1.91 5.06 1.83
N MET A 105 1.38 5.55 0.71
CA MET A 105 0.03 5.27 0.23
C MET A 105 -0.22 3.77 0.06
N GLY A 106 0.70 3.04 -0.55
CA GLY A 106 0.60 1.58 -0.66
C GLY A 106 0.52 0.91 0.73
N ARG A 107 1.30 1.36 1.72
CA ARG A 107 1.21 0.83 3.09
C ARG A 107 -0.11 1.16 3.78
N PHE A 108 -0.67 2.35 3.57
CA PHE A 108 -2.00 2.70 4.07
C PHE A 108 -3.07 1.78 3.50
N MET A 109 -3.07 1.56 2.18
CA MET A 109 -4.06 0.71 1.52
C MET A 109 -3.89 -0.77 1.89
N MET A 110 -2.66 -1.28 2.00
CA MET A 110 -2.35 -2.61 2.53
C MET A 110 -2.92 -2.80 3.93
N ASN A 111 -2.61 -1.88 4.85
CA ASN A 111 -3.10 -1.99 6.22
C ASN A 111 -4.61 -1.76 6.32
N GLY A 112 -5.21 -0.98 5.42
CA GLY A 112 -6.66 -0.86 5.30
C GLY A 112 -7.32 -2.20 4.97
N ILE A 113 -6.80 -2.93 3.97
CA ILE A 113 -7.29 -4.28 3.61
C ILE A 113 -7.20 -5.22 4.81
N LEU A 114 -6.05 -5.23 5.50
CA LEU A 114 -5.84 -6.10 6.67
C LEU A 114 -6.85 -5.79 7.77
N LEU A 115 -6.97 -4.52 8.17
CA LEU A 115 -7.86 -4.09 9.25
C LEU A 115 -9.33 -4.34 8.93
N ASP A 116 -9.75 -4.10 7.69
CA ASP A 116 -11.11 -4.36 7.21
C ASP A 116 -11.50 -5.84 7.27
N HIS A 117 -10.51 -6.75 7.14
CA HIS A 117 -10.70 -8.19 7.28
C HIS A 117 -10.35 -8.73 8.68
N GLY A 118 -10.05 -7.84 9.65
CA GLY A 118 -9.75 -8.25 11.02
C GLY A 118 -8.32 -8.79 11.25
N TYR A 119 -7.38 -8.46 10.37
CA TYR A 119 -5.98 -8.82 10.51
C TYR A 119 -5.15 -7.67 11.11
N PRO A 120 -4.07 -7.98 11.86
CA PRO A 120 -3.18 -6.94 12.36
C PRO A 120 -2.42 -6.27 11.21
N ILE A 121 -2.04 -5.01 11.42
CA ILE A 121 -1.21 -4.25 10.47
C ILE A 121 0.20 -4.86 10.32
N ILE A 122 0.80 -4.67 9.14
CA ILE A 122 2.20 -5.00 8.90
C ILE A 122 3.05 -3.75 9.07
N ASN A 123 4.05 -3.83 9.94
CA ASN A 123 5.08 -2.82 10.11
C ASN A 123 6.47 -3.43 9.87
N VAL A 124 7.30 -2.72 9.10
CA VAL A 124 8.71 -3.11 8.89
C VAL A 124 9.54 -2.57 10.06
N PRO A 125 10.21 -3.43 10.85
CA PRO A 125 11.07 -2.98 11.94
C PRO A 125 12.22 -2.11 11.41
N ALA A 126 12.59 -1.06 12.16
CA ALA A 126 13.68 -0.16 11.76
C ALA A 126 15.00 -0.91 11.46
N LYS A 127 15.30 -1.98 12.21
CA LYS A 127 16.47 -2.83 12.00
C LYS A 127 16.48 -3.60 10.66
N ARG A 128 15.33 -3.72 9.97
CA ARG A 128 15.19 -4.42 8.68
C ARG A 128 14.96 -3.48 7.51
N GLN A 129 15.13 -2.16 7.69
CA GLN A 129 14.84 -1.20 6.62
C GLN A 129 15.76 -1.35 5.41
N GLN A 130 17.01 -1.75 5.62
CA GLN A 130 17.96 -1.98 4.52
C GLN A 130 17.53 -3.17 3.66
N GLU A 131 17.14 -4.29 4.30
CA GLU A 131 16.62 -5.49 3.63
C GLU A 131 15.36 -5.16 2.83
N PHE A 132 14.42 -4.42 3.43
CA PHE A 132 13.23 -3.94 2.74
C PHE A 132 13.57 -3.09 1.51
N ASN A 133 14.51 -2.13 1.64
CA ASN A 133 14.87 -1.27 0.52
C ASN A 133 15.51 -2.06 -0.63
N ALA A 134 16.36 -3.04 -0.33
CA ALA A 134 16.97 -3.91 -1.34
C ALA A 134 15.90 -4.73 -2.09
N LEU A 135 14.99 -5.38 -1.35
CA LEU A 135 13.92 -6.17 -1.95
C LEU A 135 12.93 -5.31 -2.76
N MET A 136 12.71 -4.04 -2.38
CA MET A 136 11.92 -3.14 -3.22
C MET A 136 12.62 -2.84 -4.56
N LEU A 137 13.94 -2.65 -4.57
CA LEU A 137 14.69 -2.40 -5.80
C LEU A 137 14.64 -3.61 -6.73
N ASP A 138 14.84 -4.81 -6.19
CA ASP A 138 14.71 -6.06 -6.94
C ASP A 138 13.30 -6.19 -7.53
N PHE A 139 12.28 -5.97 -6.68
CA PHE A 139 10.88 -6.00 -7.10
C PHE A 139 10.59 -4.97 -8.21
N TYR A 140 11.14 -3.76 -8.16
CA TYR A 140 10.93 -2.77 -9.21
C TYR A 140 11.49 -3.23 -10.56
N SER A 141 12.58 -4.00 -10.57
CA SER A 141 13.17 -4.53 -11.79
C SER A 141 12.32 -5.61 -12.45
N ASP A 142 11.91 -6.63 -11.70
CA ASP A 142 11.34 -7.85 -12.30
C ASP A 142 9.83 -8.05 -12.04
N ASN A 143 9.22 -7.20 -11.20
CA ASN A 143 7.84 -7.32 -10.72
C ASN A 143 7.55 -8.63 -9.95
N ASN A 144 8.60 -9.31 -9.48
CA ASN A 144 8.47 -10.49 -8.65
C ASN A 144 8.12 -10.09 -7.22
N MET A 145 6.84 -10.26 -6.87
CA MET A 145 6.33 -9.88 -5.56
C MET A 145 6.73 -10.84 -4.44
N GLN A 146 7.13 -12.07 -4.78
CA GLN A 146 7.29 -13.16 -3.81
C GLN A 146 8.34 -12.84 -2.72
N PRO A 147 9.57 -12.37 -3.02
CA PRO A 147 10.57 -12.12 -1.99
C PRO A 147 10.14 -11.03 -0.99
N MET A 148 9.52 -9.95 -1.48
CA MET A 148 9.01 -8.90 -0.60
C MET A 148 7.81 -9.38 0.23
N ASN A 149 6.97 -10.25 -0.34
CA ASN A 149 5.84 -10.83 0.38
C ASN A 149 6.32 -11.68 1.57
N GLU A 150 7.23 -12.63 1.33
CA GLU A 150 7.84 -13.45 2.37
C GLU A 150 8.53 -12.59 3.44
N PHE A 151 9.25 -11.55 3.03
CA PHE A 151 9.86 -10.58 3.93
C PHE A 151 8.84 -9.87 4.82
N LEU A 152 7.77 -9.31 4.25
CA LEU A 152 6.76 -8.58 5.02
C LEU A 152 6.05 -9.49 6.02
N ARG A 153 5.76 -10.73 5.63
CA ARG A 153 5.20 -11.74 6.54
C ARG A 153 6.15 -12.09 7.68
N SER A 154 7.44 -12.23 7.40
CA SER A 154 8.44 -12.48 8.44
C SER A 154 8.65 -11.30 9.41
N CYS A 155 8.12 -10.12 9.09
CA CYS A 155 8.10 -8.98 10.02
C CYS A 155 6.97 -9.06 11.05
N MET A 156 5.98 -9.92 10.83
CA MET A 156 4.85 -10.07 11.74
C MET A 156 5.20 -10.98 12.93
N ASN A 157 4.57 -10.70 14.07
CA ASN A 157 4.68 -11.55 15.25
C ASN A 157 3.48 -12.52 15.28
N GLU A 158 3.74 -13.83 15.26
CA GLU A 158 2.70 -14.87 15.27
C GLU A 158 1.73 -14.78 16.45
N LEU A 159 2.20 -14.31 17.63
CA LEU A 159 1.34 -14.14 18.81
C LEU A 159 0.35 -12.98 18.62
N LEU A 160 0.76 -11.91 17.94
CA LEU A 160 -0.14 -10.78 17.62
C LEU A 160 -1.20 -11.19 16.60
N ILE A 161 -0.84 -12.03 15.62
CA ILE A 161 -1.79 -12.59 14.66
C ILE A 161 -2.85 -13.43 15.37
N LYS A 162 -2.42 -14.32 16.30
CA LYS A 162 -3.34 -15.16 17.08
C LYS A 162 -4.27 -14.34 17.97
N ASN A 163 -3.76 -13.30 18.64
CA ASN A 163 -4.59 -12.45 19.50
C ASN A 163 -5.65 -11.67 18.70
N PHE A 164 -5.29 -11.12 17.54
CA PHE A 164 -6.24 -10.41 16.67
C PHE A 164 -7.40 -11.29 16.22
N GLN A 165 -7.13 -12.55 15.87
CA GLN A 165 -8.16 -13.51 15.47
C GLN A 165 -9.08 -13.92 16.63
N LEU A 166 -8.59 -13.90 17.89
CA LEU A 166 -9.40 -14.24 19.07
C LEU A 166 -10.35 -13.12 19.49
N ASP A 167 -9.98 -11.85 19.30
CA ASP A 167 -10.80 -10.69 19.70
C ASP A 167 -11.99 -10.45 18.75
N LEU A 168 -11.98 -11.04 17.54
CA LEU A 168 -13.09 -10.97 16.57
C LEU A 168 -14.18 -12.03 16.76
N HIS A 169 -13.98 -12.96 17.69
CA HIS A 169 -14.95 -14.00 18.07
C HIS A 169 -15.67 -13.70 19.40
N ARG A 170 -15.60 -12.45 19.88
CA ARG A 170 -16.36 -11.94 21.01
C ARG A 170 -17.35 -10.87 20.56
#